data_AF-X1R1D2-F1
#
_entry.id   AF-X1R1D2-F1
#
_cell.length_a   1.000
_cell.length_b   1.000
_cell.length_c   1.000
_cell.angle_alpha   90.00
_cell.angle_beta   90.00
_cell.angle_gamma   90.00
#
_symmetry.space_group_name_H-M   'P 1'
#
loop_
_entity.id
_entity.type
_entity.pdbx_description
1 polymer ?
#
loop_
_entity_poly.entity_id
_entity_poly.type
_entity_poly.pdbx_seq_one_letter_code
_entity_poly.pdbx_strand_id
1 'polypeptide(L)'
;MGHEKSSSTLTNCTFSRNTAFAAGGAVFNLPGTNPLLTNCILWSDTPEEIYGSTPVITYSDVQGGWPGEGNIDADPLFVDAANADYHLQASSPCIDTGDNTAIPPSVVDDLDGNPRIINGIVDMGAYEGGMAPTANVYYVDAVSGDNSNDGLTPQAAFASIQKGIDSAEDG
;
A
#
# COMPACT_ATOMS: atom_id res chain seq x y z
N MET A 1 -39.87 7.21 -0.47
CA MET A 1 -38.87 7.86 0.40
C MET A 1 -37.81 6.83 0.72
N GLY A 2 -36.54 7.16 0.50
CA GLY A 2 -35.40 6.26 0.76
C GLY A 2 -34.71 5.78 -0.51
N HIS A 3 -34.04 6.65 -1.25
CA HIS A 3 -32.88 6.22 -2.02
C HIS A 3 -31.68 6.37 -1.10
N GLU A 4 -31.26 5.25 -0.50
CA GLU A 4 -29.95 5.10 0.10
C GLU A 4 -28.95 5.58 -0.96
N LYS A 5 -28.33 6.75 -0.76
CA LYS A 5 -27.22 7.18 -1.61
C LYS A 5 -26.11 6.16 -1.35
N SER A 6 -25.74 5.35 -2.35
CA SER A 6 -24.57 4.49 -2.22
C SER A 6 -23.36 5.36 -1.90
N SER A 7 -22.87 5.25 -0.67
CA SER A 7 -21.54 5.73 -0.29
C SER A 7 -20.64 4.52 -0.44
N SER A 8 -19.82 4.52 -1.48
CA SER A 8 -18.77 3.51 -1.60
C SER A 8 -17.70 3.85 -0.56
N THR A 9 -17.41 2.90 0.33
CA THR A 9 -16.29 3.00 1.27
C THR A 9 -15.12 2.23 0.69
N LEU A 10 -13.96 2.88 0.65
CA LEU A 10 -12.68 2.29 0.27
C LEU A 10 -11.75 2.47 1.47
N THR A 11 -11.18 1.37 1.91
CA THR A 11 -10.26 1.33 3.06
C THR A 11 -9.02 0.58 2.61
N ASN A 12 -7.84 1.14 2.86
CA ASN A 12 -6.57 0.46 2.59
C ASN A 12 -6.40 0.01 1.13
N CYS A 13 -6.73 0.92 0.21
CA CYS A 13 -6.61 0.68 -1.23
C CYS A 13 -5.46 1.51 -1.82
N THR A 14 -4.75 0.94 -2.79
CA THR A 14 -3.77 1.66 -3.60
C THR A 14 -4.32 1.80 -5.02
N PHE A 15 -4.55 3.05 -5.43
CA PHE A 15 -4.78 3.44 -6.81
C PHE A 15 -3.50 4.12 -7.28
N SER A 16 -2.88 3.56 -8.31
CA SER A 16 -1.63 4.10 -8.81
C SER A 16 -1.47 3.79 -10.28
N ARG A 17 -0.99 4.77 -11.04
CA ARG A 17 -0.68 4.66 -12.47
C ARG A 17 -1.87 4.23 -13.34
N ASN A 18 -3.10 4.46 -12.88
CA ASN A 18 -4.30 4.30 -13.68
C ASN A 18 -4.40 5.44 -14.70
N THR A 19 -5.05 5.13 -15.83
CA THR A 19 -5.27 6.09 -16.89
C THR A 19 -6.72 6.04 -17.33
N ALA A 20 -7.42 7.15 -17.15
CA ALA A 20 -8.75 7.36 -17.70
C ALA A 20 -8.67 8.20 -18.98
N PHE A 21 -9.63 7.99 -19.90
CA PHE A 21 -9.68 8.74 -21.15
C PHE A 21 -10.02 10.22 -20.95
N ALA A 22 -10.86 10.54 -19.96
CA ALA A 22 -11.47 11.86 -19.83
C ALA A 22 -11.25 12.51 -18.46
N ALA A 23 -11.40 11.76 -17.37
CA ALA A 23 -11.37 12.32 -16.02
C ALA A 23 -11.24 11.23 -14.95
N GLY A 24 -10.69 11.59 -13.78
CA GLY A 24 -10.63 10.75 -12.57
C GLY A 24 -9.87 9.45 -12.79
N GLY A 25 -8.55 9.54 -12.89
CA GLY A 25 -7.64 8.41 -13.08
C GLY A 25 -7.79 7.36 -11.98
N ALA A 26 -7.85 7.77 -10.71
CA ALA A 26 -8.15 6.86 -9.60
C ALA A 26 -9.65 6.81 -9.29
N VAL A 27 -10.26 7.97 -9.06
CA VAL A 27 -11.65 8.08 -8.60
C VAL A 27 -12.44 9.00 -9.52
N PHE A 28 -13.52 8.46 -10.08
CA PHE A 28 -14.54 9.23 -10.77
C PHE A 28 -15.88 9.04 -10.07
N ASN A 29 -16.49 10.14 -9.62
CA ASN A 29 -17.74 10.09 -8.88
C ASN A 29 -18.77 11.12 -9.37
N LEU A 30 -20.04 10.72 -9.37
CA LEU A 30 -21.14 11.53 -9.94
C LEU A 30 -21.64 12.59 -8.95
N PRO A 31 -22.21 13.70 -9.44
CA PRO A 31 -22.81 14.72 -8.59
C PRO A 31 -23.81 14.13 -7.58
N GLY A 32 -23.64 14.49 -6.30
CA GLY A 32 -24.50 14.02 -5.21
C GLY A 32 -24.07 12.70 -4.56
N THR A 33 -22.94 12.12 -4.99
CA THR A 33 -22.28 10.98 -4.33
C THR A 33 -21.17 11.46 -3.39
N ASN A 34 -20.97 10.77 -2.27
CA ASN A 34 -19.93 11.08 -1.29
C ASN A 34 -19.21 9.76 -0.94
N PRO A 35 -18.25 9.30 -1.76
CA PRO A 35 -17.41 8.17 -1.38
C PRO A 35 -16.59 8.52 -0.13
N LEU A 36 -16.34 7.52 0.70
CA LEU A 36 -15.43 7.60 1.84
C LEU A 36 -14.16 6.82 1.51
N LEU A 37 -13.01 7.49 1.57
CA LEU A 37 -11.70 6.86 1.42
C LEU A 37 -10.92 7.04 2.72
N THR A 38 -10.43 5.95 3.29
CA THR A 38 -9.56 5.99 4.48
C THR A 38 -8.36 5.08 4.29
N ASN A 39 -7.18 5.49 4.76
CA ASN A 39 -5.94 4.72 4.62
C ASN A 39 -5.61 4.38 3.16
N CYS A 40 -5.97 5.21 2.19
CA CYS A 40 -5.74 4.93 0.78
C CYS A 40 -4.47 5.64 0.27
N ILE A 41 -3.91 5.12 -0.82
CA ILE A 41 -2.90 5.82 -1.62
C ILE A 41 -3.48 6.06 -3.01
N LEU A 42 -3.51 7.31 -3.46
CA LEU A 42 -3.90 7.76 -4.79
C LEU A 42 -2.70 8.48 -5.40
N TRP A 43 -2.02 7.86 -6.36
CA TRP A 43 -0.72 8.33 -6.81
C TRP A 43 -0.39 8.07 -8.28
N SER A 44 -0.01 9.14 -9.00
CA SER A 44 0.38 9.07 -10.41
C SER A 44 -0.75 8.57 -11.32
N ASP A 45 -1.99 8.83 -10.94
CA ASP A 45 -3.15 8.53 -11.76
C ASP A 45 -3.46 9.68 -12.73
N THR A 46 -3.87 9.36 -13.95
CA THR A 46 -4.07 10.35 -15.03
C THR A 46 -5.50 10.29 -15.57
N PRO A 47 -6.13 11.44 -15.90
CA PRO A 47 -5.55 12.79 -15.92
C PRO A 47 -5.38 13.46 -14.55
N GLU A 48 -6.20 13.11 -13.56
CA GLU A 48 -6.08 13.56 -12.17
C GLU A 48 -6.46 12.43 -11.23
N GLU A 49 -6.03 12.48 -9.97
CA GLU A 49 -6.39 11.49 -8.95
C GLU A 49 -7.92 11.35 -8.80
N ILE A 50 -8.62 12.48 -8.62
CA ILE A 50 -10.03 12.51 -8.27
C ILE A 50 -10.77 13.49 -9.17
N TYR A 51 -11.91 13.05 -9.73
CA TYR A 51 -12.83 13.91 -10.46
C TYR A 51 -14.28 13.69 -10.07
N GLY A 52 -15.02 14.80 -9.89
CA GLY A 52 -16.46 14.78 -9.65
C GLY A 52 -16.89 15.61 -8.45
N SER A 53 -17.84 15.07 -7.66
CA SER A 53 -18.13 15.60 -6.31
C SER A 53 -16.94 15.40 -5.37
N THR A 54 -16.97 16.05 -4.20
CA THR A 54 -15.88 16.00 -3.21
C THR A 54 -16.04 14.77 -2.30
N PRO A 55 -15.29 13.67 -2.49
CA PRO A 55 -15.24 12.59 -1.51
C PRO A 55 -14.74 13.08 -0.14
N VAL A 56 -15.12 12.34 0.90
CA VAL A 56 -14.53 12.48 2.22
C VAL A 56 -13.33 11.55 2.28
N ILE A 57 -12.13 12.11 2.37
CA ILE A 57 -10.88 11.36 2.41
C ILE A 57 -10.15 11.69 3.70
N THR A 58 -9.71 10.69 4.45
CA THR A 58 -8.96 10.86 5.70
C THR A 58 -7.83 9.85 5.80
N TYR A 59 -6.76 10.17 6.51
CA TYR A 59 -5.61 9.29 6.72
C TYR A 59 -5.11 8.65 5.42
N SER A 60 -5.11 9.39 4.31
CA SER A 60 -4.75 8.88 2.99
C SER A 60 -3.67 9.75 2.35
N ASP A 61 -2.88 9.15 1.47
CA ASP A 61 -1.90 9.85 0.65
C ASP A 61 -2.49 10.12 -0.74
N VAL A 62 -2.61 11.40 -1.09
CA VAL A 62 -3.26 11.82 -2.35
C VAL A 62 -2.36 12.80 -3.08
N GLN A 63 -1.90 12.42 -4.27
CA GLN A 63 -1.06 13.28 -5.10
C GLN A 63 -1.74 14.61 -5.42
N GLY A 64 -1.03 15.72 -5.13
CA GLY A 64 -1.56 17.07 -5.31
C GLY A 64 -2.42 17.56 -4.13
N GLY A 65 -2.57 16.72 -3.10
CA GLY A 65 -3.18 17.02 -1.83
C GLY A 65 -4.71 16.94 -1.83
N TRP A 66 -5.26 16.50 -0.70
CA TRP A 66 -6.70 16.51 -0.46
C TRP A 66 -7.05 16.91 0.97
N PRO A 67 -8.03 17.81 1.18
CA PRO A 67 -8.43 18.20 2.52
C PRO A 67 -9.02 17.02 3.30
N GLY A 68 -8.53 16.81 4.52
CA GLY A 68 -9.00 15.76 5.41
C GLY A 68 -8.05 15.58 6.60
N GLU A 69 -8.57 15.02 7.69
CA GLU A 69 -7.74 14.66 8.84
C GLU A 69 -6.74 13.59 8.43
N GLY A 70 -5.48 13.74 8.83
CA GLY A 70 -4.43 12.74 8.61
C GLY A 70 -3.98 12.57 7.16
N ASN A 71 -4.55 13.29 6.19
CA ASN A 71 -4.11 13.18 4.80
C ASN A 71 -2.71 13.77 4.60
N ILE A 72 -1.97 13.15 3.69
CA ILE A 72 -0.65 13.59 3.24
C ILE A 72 -0.62 13.74 1.71
N ASP A 73 0.42 14.43 1.23
CA ASP A 73 0.78 14.56 -0.19
C ASP A 73 2.30 14.44 -0.27
N ALA A 74 2.77 13.19 -0.30
CA ALA A 74 4.18 12.86 -0.33
C ALA A 74 4.41 11.64 -1.21
N ASP A 75 5.60 11.49 -1.80
CA ASP A 75 5.88 10.30 -2.61
C ASP A 75 5.74 9.04 -1.75
N PRO A 76 4.85 8.08 -2.10
CA PRO A 76 4.67 6.84 -1.35
C PRO A 76 5.93 5.98 -1.29
N LEU A 77 6.93 6.26 -2.14
CA LEU A 77 8.17 5.47 -2.25
C LEU A 77 7.88 3.98 -2.49
N PHE A 78 7.10 3.68 -3.53
CA PHE A 78 6.89 2.30 -3.95
C PHE A 78 8.23 1.63 -4.35
N VAL A 79 8.37 0.33 -4.10
CA VAL A 79 9.57 -0.45 -4.47
C VAL A 79 9.78 -0.43 -5.98
N ASP A 80 8.76 -0.77 -6.77
CA ASP A 80 8.82 -0.73 -8.24
C ASP A 80 7.42 -0.59 -8.88
N ALA A 81 6.85 0.61 -8.76
CA ALA A 81 5.53 0.92 -9.33
C ALA A 81 5.48 0.74 -10.87
N ALA A 82 6.62 0.81 -11.57
CA ALA A 82 6.65 0.60 -13.02
C ALA A 82 6.35 -0.86 -13.39
N ASN A 83 6.69 -1.80 -12.52
CA ASN A 83 6.40 -3.22 -12.65
C ASN A 83 5.25 -3.70 -11.74
N ALA A 84 4.41 -2.76 -11.28
CA ALA A 84 3.26 -2.99 -10.39
C ALA A 84 3.62 -3.58 -9.01
N ASP A 85 4.84 -3.33 -8.54
CA ASP A 85 5.23 -3.57 -7.16
C ASP A 85 4.95 -2.31 -6.32
N TYR A 86 3.82 -2.35 -5.63
CA TYR A 86 3.33 -1.26 -4.79
C TYR A 86 3.64 -1.47 -3.31
N HIS A 87 4.59 -2.34 -2.96
CA HIS A 87 5.14 -2.38 -1.62
C HIS A 87 5.82 -1.06 -1.29
N LEU A 88 5.75 -0.67 -0.02
CA LEU A 88 6.36 0.56 0.48
C LEU A 88 7.84 0.31 0.80
N GLN A 89 8.73 1.20 0.34
CA GLN A 89 10.11 1.23 0.83
C GLN A 89 10.12 1.61 2.32
N ALA A 90 11.13 1.18 3.07
CA ALA A 90 11.22 1.36 4.52
C ALA A 90 11.17 2.82 5.01
N SER A 91 11.46 3.81 4.14
CA SER A 91 11.36 5.24 4.46
C SER A 91 10.09 5.90 3.92
N SER A 92 9.11 5.12 3.45
CA SER A 92 7.86 5.64 2.93
C SER A 92 7.13 6.47 3.99
N PRO A 93 6.57 7.64 3.62
CA PRO A 93 5.74 8.44 4.51
C PRO A 93 4.40 7.76 4.85
N CYS A 94 4.02 6.71 4.12
CA CYS A 94 2.77 5.96 4.30
C CYS A 94 2.85 4.89 5.40
N ILE A 95 4.05 4.60 5.91
CA ILE A 95 4.27 3.61 6.99
C ILE A 95 3.86 4.19 8.34
N ASP A 96 3.12 3.43 9.14
CA ASP A 96 2.69 3.75 10.50
C ASP A 96 1.93 5.09 10.61
N THR A 97 1.12 5.46 9.62
CA THR A 97 0.40 6.76 9.57
C THR A 97 -1.10 6.68 9.35
N GLY A 98 -1.66 5.48 9.16
CA GLY A 98 -3.10 5.29 8.97
C GLY A 98 -3.92 5.28 10.26
N ASP A 99 -5.24 5.12 10.10
CA ASP A 99 -6.21 5.00 11.18
C ASP A 99 -6.64 3.55 11.40
N ASN A 100 -6.20 2.96 12.53
CA ASN A 100 -6.57 1.62 12.94
C ASN A 100 -8.08 1.42 13.12
N THR A 101 -8.82 2.47 13.46
CA THR A 101 -10.25 2.38 13.74
C THR A 101 -11.08 2.23 12.47
N ALA A 102 -10.51 2.56 11.31
CA ALA A 102 -11.12 2.38 10.01
C ALA A 102 -11.06 0.94 9.49
N ILE A 103 -10.22 0.07 10.08
CA ILE A 103 -10.06 -1.33 9.68
C ILE A 103 -11.29 -2.14 10.09
N PRO A 104 -12.03 -2.74 9.13
CA PRO A 104 -13.14 -3.60 9.48
C PRO A 104 -12.64 -4.82 10.27
N PRO A 105 -13.33 -5.27 11.34
CA PRO A 105 -12.88 -6.40 12.16
C PRO A 105 -12.67 -7.73 11.42
N SER A 106 -13.27 -7.87 10.23
CA SER A 106 -13.12 -9.04 9.36
C SER A 106 -11.92 -8.96 8.42
N VAL A 107 -11.26 -7.81 8.32
CA VAL A 107 -10.08 -7.58 7.48
C VAL A 107 -8.87 -7.59 8.41
N VAL A 108 -8.24 -8.75 8.53
CA VAL A 108 -7.12 -8.95 9.45
C VAL A 108 -5.78 -8.91 8.75
N ASP A 109 -5.74 -9.21 7.45
CA ASP A 109 -4.51 -9.30 6.67
C ASP A 109 -4.51 -8.32 5.47
N ASP A 110 -3.32 -7.96 5.00
CA ASP A 110 -3.04 -7.19 3.80
C ASP A 110 -3.06 -8.09 2.55
N LEU A 111 -2.63 -7.55 1.40
CA LEU A 111 -2.64 -8.28 0.14
C LEU A 111 -1.57 -9.40 0.06
N ASP A 112 -0.54 -9.34 0.91
CA ASP A 112 0.51 -10.36 1.04
C ASP A 112 0.20 -11.40 2.15
N GLY A 113 -0.89 -11.20 2.89
CA GLY A 113 -1.28 -12.05 4.01
C GLY A 113 -0.65 -11.66 5.35
N ASN A 114 -0.04 -10.47 5.43
CA ASN A 114 0.51 -9.92 6.66
C ASN A 114 -0.58 -9.23 7.49
N PRO A 115 -0.52 -9.22 8.83
CA PRO A 115 -1.51 -8.52 9.63
C PRO A 115 -1.61 -7.03 9.29
N ARG A 116 -2.83 -6.48 9.13
CA ARG A 116 -3.07 -5.04 8.79
C ARG A 116 -2.54 -4.03 9.80
N ILE A 117 -2.11 -4.45 10.98
CA ILE A 117 -1.59 -3.54 12.01
C ILE A 117 -0.28 -4.14 12.49
N ILE A 118 0.80 -3.64 11.91
CA ILE A 118 2.17 -3.92 12.31
C ILE A 118 2.68 -2.72 13.13
N ASN A 119 3.59 -2.95 14.08
CA ASN A 119 4.15 -1.90 14.95
C ASN A 119 3.13 -1.01 15.72
N GLY A 120 1.85 -1.36 15.71
CA GLY A 120 0.77 -0.68 16.41
C GLY A 120 -0.02 0.33 15.58
N ILE A 121 0.36 0.62 14.33
CA ILE A 121 -0.35 1.55 13.43
C ILE A 121 -0.45 0.91 12.04
N VAL A 122 -1.62 0.98 11.42
CA VAL A 122 -1.85 0.53 10.04
C VAL A 122 -1.16 1.46 9.04
N ASP A 123 -0.59 0.89 7.99
CA ASP A 123 -0.07 1.66 6.87
C ASP A 123 -1.18 2.17 5.96
N MET A 124 -0.89 3.26 5.25
CA MET A 124 -1.73 3.67 4.13
C MET A 124 -1.48 2.75 2.92
N GLY A 125 -2.55 2.40 2.21
CA GLY A 125 -2.49 1.59 0.99
C GLY A 125 -2.76 0.11 1.21
N ALA A 126 -2.54 -0.66 0.15
CA ALA A 126 -2.90 -2.07 0.07
C ALA A 126 -1.95 -3.00 0.85
N TYR A 127 -0.70 -2.60 1.04
CA TYR A 127 0.36 -3.40 1.63
C TYR A 127 0.84 -2.75 2.92
N GLU A 128 1.16 -3.58 3.91
CA GLU A 128 1.88 -3.12 5.10
C GLU A 128 3.38 -3.19 4.84
N GLY A 129 4.06 -2.08 5.08
CA GLY A 129 5.51 -1.97 5.18
C GLY A 129 5.98 -2.25 6.61
N GLY A 130 7.28 -2.05 6.85
CA GLY A 130 7.84 -2.12 8.20
C GLY A 130 7.96 -3.51 8.82
N MET A 131 7.49 -4.58 8.17
CA MET A 131 7.88 -5.94 8.51
C MET A 131 9.18 -6.34 7.83
N ALA A 132 10.12 -6.90 8.60
CA ALA A 132 10.98 -7.93 8.05
C ALA A 132 10.05 -9.08 7.60
N PRO A 133 10.15 -9.60 6.37
CA PRO A 133 9.18 -10.54 5.81
C PRO A 133 8.88 -11.70 6.78
N THR A 134 7.62 -11.84 7.22
CA THR A 134 7.20 -12.91 8.16
C THR A 134 7.21 -14.30 7.52
N ALA A 135 7.43 -14.38 6.21
CA ALA A 135 8.03 -15.53 5.57
C ALA A 135 9.17 -15.04 4.69
N ASN A 136 10.37 -14.97 5.24
CA ASN A 136 11.55 -14.70 4.43
C ASN A 136 11.73 -15.84 3.41
N VAL A 137 11.28 -15.61 2.17
CA VAL A 137 11.68 -16.43 1.03
C VAL A 137 13.10 -16.02 0.69
N TYR A 138 14.05 -16.76 1.26
CA TYR A 138 15.47 -16.54 0.97
C TYR A 138 15.87 -17.25 -0.32
N TYR A 139 16.38 -16.47 -1.28
CA TYR A 139 16.97 -16.97 -2.50
C TYR A 139 18.40 -17.44 -2.24
N VAL A 140 18.72 -18.63 -2.77
CA VAL A 140 20.05 -19.22 -2.68
C VAL A 140 20.53 -19.53 -4.09
N ASP A 141 21.69 -18.98 -4.47
CA ASP A 141 22.39 -19.31 -5.72
C ASP A 141 23.84 -19.66 -5.41
N ALA A 142 24.17 -20.94 -5.57
CA ALA A 142 25.52 -21.45 -5.34
C ALA A 142 26.55 -20.99 -6.38
N VAL A 143 26.12 -20.42 -7.51
CA VAL A 143 26.99 -19.98 -8.61
C VAL A 143 27.33 -18.50 -8.50
N SER A 144 26.32 -17.66 -8.28
CA SER A 144 26.47 -16.20 -8.28
C SER A 144 26.15 -15.50 -6.96
N GLY A 145 25.61 -16.24 -5.97
CA GLY A 145 25.26 -15.68 -4.66
C GLY A 145 26.46 -15.39 -3.76
N ASP A 146 26.22 -14.57 -2.74
CA ASP A 146 27.18 -14.21 -1.70
C ASP A 146 26.51 -14.32 -0.32
N ASN A 147 27.16 -14.95 0.65
CA ASN A 147 26.63 -15.07 2.02
C ASN A 147 26.66 -13.74 2.80
N SER A 148 27.27 -12.68 2.25
CA SER A 148 27.11 -11.32 2.77
C SER A 148 25.86 -10.60 2.27
N ASN A 149 25.14 -11.13 1.28
CA ASN A 149 23.89 -10.55 0.78
C ASN A 149 22.76 -10.72 1.80
N ASP A 150 21.60 -10.11 1.54
CA ASP A 150 20.41 -10.23 2.39
C ASP A 150 19.52 -11.43 2.05
N GLY A 151 19.69 -12.05 0.87
CA GLY A 151 18.93 -13.20 0.42
C GLY A 151 17.50 -12.89 -0.03
N LEU A 152 17.09 -11.62 -0.08
CA LEU A 152 15.68 -11.25 -0.30
C LEU A 152 15.29 -11.12 -1.78
N THR A 153 16.27 -11.15 -2.69
CA THR A 153 16.04 -11.15 -4.14
C THR A 153 16.95 -12.16 -4.85
N PRO A 154 16.64 -12.60 -6.09
CA PRO A 154 17.53 -13.46 -6.86
C PRO A 154 18.93 -12.86 -7.11
N GLN A 155 19.03 -11.54 -7.24
CA GLN A 155 20.30 -10.83 -7.49
C GLN A 155 21.12 -10.66 -6.20
N ALA A 156 20.47 -10.62 -5.05
CA ALA A 156 21.08 -10.59 -3.73
C ALA A 156 20.96 -11.97 -3.03
N ALA A 157 20.99 -13.06 -3.78
CA ALA A 157 20.87 -14.41 -3.23
C ALA A 157 22.05 -14.76 -2.32
N PHE A 158 21.82 -15.60 -1.31
CA PHE A 158 22.88 -16.20 -0.52
C PHE A 158 23.68 -17.19 -1.36
N ALA A 159 24.99 -17.32 -1.07
CA ALA A 159 25.82 -18.35 -1.70
C ALA A 159 25.49 -19.77 -1.22
N SER A 160 24.79 -19.92 -0.10
CA SER A 160 24.60 -21.21 0.54
C SER A 160 23.23 -21.38 1.20
N ILE A 161 22.75 -22.62 1.16
CA ILE A 161 21.54 -23.04 1.86
C ILE A 161 21.72 -22.89 3.37
N GLN A 162 22.91 -23.16 3.90
CA GLN A 162 23.19 -22.99 5.33
C GLN A 162 22.92 -21.55 5.79
N LYS A 163 23.36 -20.55 5.01
CA LYS A 163 23.09 -19.15 5.32
C LYS A 163 21.59 -18.82 5.26
N GLY A 164 20.87 -19.41 4.31
CA GLY A 164 19.41 -19.30 4.24
C GLY A 164 18.70 -19.86 5.47
N ILE A 165 19.14 -21.02 5.96
CA ILE A 165 18.63 -21.63 7.20
C ILE A 165 18.98 -20.78 8.42
N ASP A 166 20.22 -20.32 8.53
CA ASP A 166 20.69 -19.49 9.66
C ASP A 166 19.98 -18.13 9.73
N SER A 167 19.40 -17.68 8.62
CA SER A 167 18.69 -16.39 8.53
C SER A 167 17.18 -16.54 8.66
N ALA A 168 16.64 -17.76 8.58
CA ALA A 168 15.22 -18.03 8.82
C ALA A 168 14.88 -17.89 10.31
N GLU A 169 13.73 -17.28 10.61
CA GLU A 169 13.18 -17.23 11.96
C GLU A 169 12.31 -18.48 12.23
N ASP A 170 12.11 -18.80 13.52
CA ASP A 170 11.30 -19.95 13.93
C ASP A 170 9.85 -19.82 13.45
N GLY A 171 9.33 -20.85 12.78
CA GLY A 171 7.95 -20.95 12.29
C GLY A 171 6.98 -21.65 13.22
#